data_AF-A0A0F9HFW2-F1
#
_entry.id   AF-A0A0F9HFW2-F1
#
_cell.length_a   1.000
_cell.length_b   1.000
_cell.length_c   1.000
_cell.angle_alpha   90.00
_cell.angle_beta   90.00
_cell.angle_gamma   90.00
#
_symmetry.space_group_name_H-M   'P 1'
#
loop_
_entity.id
_entity.type
_entity.pdbx_description
1 polymer ?
#
loop_
_entity_poly.entity_id
_entity_poly.type
_entity_poly.pdbx_seq_one_letter_code
_entity_poly.pdbx_strand_id
1 'polypeptide(L)'
;MRRFRWSLQRLLDVTRQKELAQRAELLRTSREMAGTHQEIAAQKEVIRAALKELSAQGLETRIPRQEVVLACSAQRERVIEQLQERLRRLRARRKEGIAQLVKTKGSRETLERMREDARRDHLMQQLRLEQKELDEGSHILSARKLHRDGISTGPTGD
;
A
#
# COMPACT_ATOMS: atom_id res chain seq x y z
N MET A 1 -14.49 18.59 -27.85
CA MET A 1 -14.42 17.45 -26.91
C MET A 1 -14.30 17.93 -25.46
N ARG A 2 -15.29 17.65 -24.61
CA ARG A 2 -15.22 17.99 -23.16
C ARG A 2 -14.20 17.05 -22.48
N ARG A 3 -13.31 17.59 -21.64
CA ARG A 3 -12.29 16.80 -20.93
C ARG A 3 -12.94 15.94 -19.85
N PHE A 4 -12.67 14.63 -19.85
CA PHE A 4 -13.08 13.73 -18.77
C PHE A 4 -12.42 14.16 -17.45
N ARG A 5 -13.23 14.62 -16.49
CA ARG A 5 -12.74 15.00 -15.16
C ARG A 5 -13.05 13.86 -14.19
N TRP A 6 -12.02 13.09 -13.84
CA TRP A 6 -12.21 11.97 -12.92
C TRP A 6 -12.32 12.46 -11.48
N SER A 7 -13.51 12.36 -10.88
CA SER A 7 -13.79 12.79 -9.50
C SER A 7 -12.99 12.00 -8.45
N LEU A 8 -12.58 10.77 -8.78
CA LEU A 8 -11.88 9.85 -7.86
C LEU A 8 -10.34 9.90 -7.98
N GLN A 9 -9.77 10.75 -8.84
CA GLN A 9 -8.30 10.87 -9.00
C GLN A 9 -7.61 11.20 -7.68
N ARG A 10 -8.16 12.20 -6.97
CA ARG A 10 -7.64 12.62 -5.68
C ARG A 10 -7.70 11.50 -4.63
N LEU A 11 -8.75 10.69 -4.66
CA LEU A 11 -8.90 9.57 -3.72
C LEU A 11 -7.86 8.48 -4.01
N LEU A 12 -7.60 8.17 -5.28
CA LEU A 12 -6.59 7.21 -5.68
C LEU A 12 -5.17 7.69 -5.32
N ASP A 13 -4.88 8.97 -5.51
CA ASP A 13 -3.59 9.56 -5.13
C ASP A 13 -3.38 9.53 -3.60
N VAL A 14 -4.41 9.88 -2.82
CA VAL A 14 -4.37 9.77 -1.35
C VAL A 14 -4.19 8.31 -0.92
N THR A 15 -4.85 7.36 -1.58
CA THR A 15 -4.73 5.93 -1.27
C THR A 15 -3.32 5.41 -1.56
N ARG A 16 -2.69 5.86 -2.66
CA ARG A 16 -1.29 5.55 -2.97
C ARG A 16 -0.33 6.10 -1.92
N GLN A 17 -0.52 7.35 -1.50
CA GLN A 17 0.29 7.95 -0.44
C GLN A 17 0.14 7.20 0.89
N LYS A 18 -1.10 6.80 1.24
CA LYS A 18 -1.36 5.97 2.41
C LYS A 18 -0.65 4.62 2.34
N GLU A 19 -0.67 3.97 1.17
CA GLU A 19 0.04 2.71 0.95
C GLU A 19 1.57 2.87 1.15
N LEU A 20 2.16 3.92 0.58
CA LEU A 20 3.58 4.22 0.74
C LEU A 20 3.95 4.49 2.20
N ALA A 21 3.15 5.28 2.91
CA ALA A 21 3.34 5.55 4.33
C ALA A 21 3.28 4.26 5.17
N GLN A 22 2.32 3.37 4.89
CA GLN A 22 2.22 2.08 5.57
C GLN A 22 3.42 1.17 5.30
N ARG A 23 3.95 1.16 4.07
CA ARG A 23 5.18 0.41 3.73
C ARG A 23 6.39 0.96 4.50
N ALA A 24 6.52 2.28 4.58
CA ALA A 24 7.58 2.92 5.35
C ALA A 24 7.51 2.56 6.85
N GLU A 25 6.30 2.58 7.43
CA GLU A 25 6.06 2.17 8.82
C GLU A 25 6.41 0.69 9.08
N LEU A 26 6.10 -0.20 8.14
CA LEU A 26 6.48 -1.61 8.22
C LEU A 26 8.01 -1.82 8.15
N LEU A 27 8.70 -1.03 7.31
CA LEU A 27 10.15 -1.04 7.25
C LEU A 27 10.77 -0.54 8.55
N ARG A 28 10.23 0.55 9.12
CA ARG A 28 10.66 1.07 10.42
C ARG A 28 10.50 0.01 11.52
N THR A 29 9.32 -0.60 11.61
CA THR A 29 9.04 -1.68 12.58
C THR A 29 9.99 -2.86 12.41
N SER A 30 10.29 -3.24 11.17
CA SER A 30 11.25 -4.32 10.88
C SER A 30 12.67 -3.98 11.33
N ARG A 31 13.11 -2.72 11.16
CA ARG A 31 14.41 -2.25 11.65
C ARG A 31 14.48 -2.26 13.17
N GLU A 32 13.43 -1.79 13.84
CA GLU A 32 13.34 -1.84 15.31
C GLU A 32 13.38 -3.27 15.85
N MET A 33 12.73 -4.21 15.17
CA MET A 33 12.82 -5.64 15.51
C MET A 33 14.24 -6.17 15.35
N ALA A 34 14.92 -5.82 14.26
CA ALA A 34 16.31 -6.24 14.03
C ALA A 34 17.25 -5.69 15.10
N GLY A 35 17.13 -4.41 15.45
CA GLY A 35 17.89 -3.80 16.56
C GLY A 35 17.61 -4.50 17.89
N THR A 36 16.35 -4.77 18.21
CA THR A 36 15.97 -5.49 19.44
C THR A 36 16.57 -6.91 19.46
N HIS A 37 16.60 -7.60 18.32
CA HIS A 37 17.25 -8.91 18.21
C HIS A 37 18.76 -8.84 18.46
N GLN A 38 19.43 -7.83 17.91
CA GLN A 38 20.86 -7.59 18.14
C GLN A 38 21.15 -7.30 19.61
N GLU A 39 20.34 -6.48 20.27
CA GLU A 39 20.45 -6.18 21.70
C GLU A 39 20.32 -7.45 22.55
N ILE A 40 19.31 -8.30 22.28
CA ILE A 40 19.15 -9.59 22.98
C ILE A 40 20.39 -10.47 22.77
N ALA A 41 20.90 -10.57 21.54
CA ALA A 41 22.08 -11.36 21.24
C ALA A 41 23.31 -10.85 22.01
N ALA A 42 23.53 -9.53 22.03
CA ALA A 42 24.62 -8.91 22.78
C ALA A 42 24.53 -9.22 24.29
N GLN A 43 23.35 -9.13 24.89
CA GLN A 43 23.17 -9.48 26.31
C GLN A 43 23.53 -10.96 26.59
N LYS A 44 23.08 -11.87 25.72
CA LYS A 44 23.38 -13.30 25.84
C LYS A 44 24.87 -13.59 25.66
N GLU A 45 25.55 -12.93 24.73
CA GLU A 45 26.98 -13.08 24.53
C GLU A 45 27.78 -12.63 25.77
N VAL A 46 27.38 -11.54 26.42
CA VAL A 46 28.04 -11.12 27.66
C VAL A 46 27.90 -12.17 28.77
N ILE A 47 26.70 -12.75 28.94
CA ILE A 47 26.49 -13.83 29.93
C ILE A 47 27.36 -15.05 29.58
N ARG A 48 27.38 -15.46 28.30
CA ARG A 48 28.20 -16.60 27.83
C ARG A 48 29.68 -16.35 28.05
N ALA A 49 30.17 -15.15 27.77
CA ALA A 49 31.57 -14.78 27.97
C ALA A 49 31.96 -14.85 29.45
N ALA A 50 31.11 -14.31 30.33
CA ALA A 50 31.33 -14.36 31.78
C ALA A 50 31.34 -15.81 32.32
N LEU A 51 30.41 -16.65 31.86
CA LEU A 51 30.38 -18.07 32.22
C LEU A 51 31.60 -18.82 31.71
N LYS A 52 32.07 -18.52 30.49
CA LYS A 52 33.29 -19.10 29.92
C LYS A 52 34.51 -18.73 30.73
N GLU A 53 34.67 -17.46 31.10
CA GLU A 53 35.77 -17.00 31.97
C GLU A 53 35.73 -17.69 33.34
N LEU A 54 34.55 -17.80 33.94
CA LEU A 54 34.36 -18.48 35.23
C LEU A 54 34.71 -19.97 35.14
N SER A 55 34.39 -20.63 34.02
CA SER A 55 34.69 -22.05 33.80
C SER A 55 36.19 -22.34 33.63
N ALA A 56 36.99 -21.35 33.22
CA ALA A 56 38.42 -21.48 33.04
C ALA A 56 39.23 -21.30 34.34
N GLN A 57 38.56 -20.91 35.45
CA GLN A 57 39.19 -20.64 36.74
C GLN A 57 39.22 -21.89 37.64
N GLY A 58 40.27 -22.02 38.45
CA GLY A 58 40.34 -23.05 39.49
C GLY A 58 39.32 -22.83 40.61
N LEU A 59 38.89 -23.92 41.27
CA LEU A 59 37.82 -23.93 42.28
C LEU A 59 37.91 -22.82 43.33
N GLU A 60 39.09 -22.59 43.90
CA GLU A 60 39.32 -21.61 44.96
C GLU A 60 39.02 -20.17 44.53
N THR A 61 39.28 -19.84 43.27
CA THR A 61 39.02 -18.50 42.69
C THR A 61 37.63 -18.40 42.07
N ARG A 62 37.08 -19.53 41.62
CA ARG A 62 35.79 -19.61 40.95
C ARG A 62 34.61 -19.34 41.89
N ILE A 63 34.58 -19.96 43.06
CA ILE A 63 33.45 -19.86 44.01
C ILE A 63 33.09 -18.41 44.37
N PRO A 64 34.03 -17.55 44.82
CA PRO A 64 33.68 -16.17 45.15
C PRO A 64 33.28 -15.34 43.91
N ARG A 65 33.83 -15.62 42.73
CA ARG A 65 33.46 -14.94 41.48
C ARG A 65 32.10 -15.41 40.94
N GLN A 66 31.70 -16.64 41.26
CA GLN A 66 30.45 -17.23 40.78
C GLN A 66 29.22 -16.47 41.29
N GLU A 67 29.22 -16.05 42.56
CA GLU A 67 28.11 -15.29 43.15
C GLU A 67 27.89 -13.96 42.39
N VAL A 68 28.98 -13.25 42.10
CA VAL A 68 28.96 -12.00 41.33
C VAL A 68 28.43 -12.22 39.90
N VAL A 69 28.92 -13.27 39.23
CA VAL A 69 28.47 -13.61 37.86
C VAL A 69 26.98 -13.96 37.85
N LEU A 70 26.50 -14.72 38.83
CA LEU A 70 25.08 -15.09 38.94
C LEU A 70 24.19 -13.87 39.19
N ALA A 71 24.57 -12.98 40.12
CA ALA A 71 23.81 -11.75 40.39
C ALA A 71 23.72 -10.85 39.14
N CYS A 72 24.85 -10.64 38.45
CA CYS A 72 24.89 -9.88 37.20
C CYS A 72 24.08 -10.55 36.09
N SER A 73 24.12 -11.87 35.98
CA SER A 73 23.37 -12.64 34.98
C SER A 73 21.86 -12.53 35.20
N ALA A 74 21.41 -12.60 36.45
CA ALA A 74 19.99 -12.44 36.80
C ALA A 74 19.45 -11.06 36.37
N GLN A 75 20.25 -10.00 36.56
CA GLN A 75 19.85 -8.66 36.10
C GLN A 75 19.81 -8.57 34.57
N ARG A 76 20.76 -9.19 33.86
CA ARG A 76 20.75 -9.25 32.39
C ARG A 76 19.60 -10.08 31.85
N GLU A 77 19.21 -11.15 32.52
CA GLU A 77 18.05 -11.96 32.14
C GLU A 77 16.76 -11.12 32.18
N ARG A 78 16.58 -10.30 33.22
CA ARG A 78 15.44 -9.34 33.27
C ARG A 78 15.44 -8.36 32.09
N VAL A 79 16.61 -7.87 31.69
CA VAL A 79 16.73 -7.01 30.50
C VAL A 79 16.37 -7.79 29.23
N ILE A 80 16.82 -9.03 29.10
CA ILE A 80 16.46 -9.92 27.99
C ILE A 80 14.94 -10.15 27.94
N GLU A 81 14.29 -10.39 29.07
CA GLU A 81 12.83 -10.56 29.16
C GLU A 81 12.08 -9.30 28.70
N GLN A 82 12.52 -8.12 29.13
CA GLN A 82 11.95 -6.84 28.69
C GLN A 82 12.11 -6.63 27.17
N LEU A 83 13.27 -6.95 26.61
CA LEU A 83 13.53 -6.87 25.18
C LEU A 83 12.68 -7.88 24.40
N GLN A 84 12.49 -9.09 24.91
CA GLN A 84 11.60 -10.09 24.32
C GLN A 84 10.15 -9.62 24.31
N GLU A 85 9.70 -8.98 25.39
CA GLU A 85 8.36 -8.41 25.46
C GLU A 85 8.18 -7.27 24.45
N ARG A 86 9.16 -6.37 24.33
CA ARG A 86 9.21 -5.37 23.27
C ARG A 86 9.11 -6.01 21.88
N LEU A 87 9.84 -7.09 21.64
CA LEU A 87 9.81 -7.82 20.39
C LEU A 87 8.43 -8.41 20.09
N ARG A 88 7.71 -8.93 21.09
CA ARG A 88 6.32 -9.41 20.93
C ARG A 88 5.39 -8.29 20.51
N ARG A 89 5.48 -7.12 21.14
CA ARG A 89 4.69 -5.93 20.77
C ARG A 89 4.98 -5.47 19.35
N LEU A 90 6.26 -5.42 18.95
CA LEU A 90 6.65 -5.08 17.58
C LEU A 90 6.12 -6.08 16.55
N ARG A 91 6.12 -7.39 16.87
CA ARG A 91 5.54 -8.43 16.01
C ARG A 91 4.04 -8.26 15.84
N ALA A 92 3.31 -7.98 16.92
CA ALA A 92 1.87 -7.69 16.86
C ALA A 92 1.59 -6.48 15.97
N ARG A 93 2.31 -5.37 16.20
CA ARG A 93 2.21 -4.16 15.37
C ARG A 93 2.53 -4.41 13.90
N ARG A 94 3.55 -5.22 13.60
CA ARG A 94 3.90 -5.61 12.23
C ARG A 94 2.77 -6.43 11.58
N LYS A 95 2.17 -7.37 12.31
CA LYS A 95 1.04 -8.19 11.83
C LYS A 95 -0.17 -7.31 11.48
N GLU A 96 -0.53 -6.39 12.37
CA GLU A 96 -1.59 -5.41 12.13
C GLU A 96 -1.28 -4.51 10.93
N GLY A 97 -0.05 -3.99 10.85
CA GLY A 97 0.39 -3.15 9.73
C GLY A 97 0.30 -3.86 8.37
N ILE A 98 0.64 -5.16 8.32
CA ILE A 98 0.49 -5.98 7.10
C ILE A 98 -0.99 -6.10 6.72
N ALA A 99 -1.88 -6.38 7.68
CA ALA A 99 -3.31 -6.48 7.42
C ALA A 99 -3.88 -5.16 6.87
N GLN A 100 -3.47 -4.01 7.43
CA GLN A 100 -3.88 -2.69 6.94
C GLN A 100 -3.34 -2.39 5.54
N LEU A 101 -2.10 -2.79 5.25
CA LEU A 101 -1.52 -2.64 3.91
C LEU A 101 -2.30 -3.45 2.87
N VAL A 102 -2.62 -4.71 3.17
CA VAL A 102 -3.43 -5.56 2.28
C VAL A 102 -4.79 -4.94 2.00
N LYS A 103 -5.48 -4.45 3.05
CA LYS A 103 -6.76 -3.74 2.89
C LYS A 103 -6.63 -2.52 1.99
N THR A 104 -5.58 -1.72 2.18
CA THR A 104 -5.35 -0.49 1.41
C THR A 104 -5.01 -0.80 -0.06
N LYS A 105 -4.25 -1.86 -0.32
CA LYS A 105 -3.99 -2.37 -1.68
C LYS A 105 -5.28 -2.79 -2.38
N GLY A 106 -6.12 -3.57 -1.69
CA GLY A 106 -7.43 -3.96 -2.23
C GLY A 106 -8.30 -2.75 -2.59
N SER A 107 -8.37 -1.75 -1.70
CA SER A 107 -9.08 -0.50 -2.00
C SER A 107 -8.49 0.25 -3.20
N ARG A 108 -7.16 0.30 -3.35
CA ARG A 108 -6.51 0.93 -4.51
C ARG A 108 -6.89 0.22 -5.81
N GLU A 109 -6.85 -1.11 -5.83
CA GLU A 109 -7.20 -1.90 -7.00
C GLU A 109 -8.68 -1.72 -7.38
N THR A 110 -9.59 -1.67 -6.42
CA THR A 110 -11.00 -1.37 -6.68
C THR A 110 -11.18 0.02 -7.31
N LEU A 111 -10.49 1.05 -6.78
CA LEU A 111 -10.53 2.39 -7.34
C LEU A 111 -9.95 2.47 -8.76
N GLU A 112 -8.91 1.67 -9.05
CA GLU A 112 -8.34 1.56 -10.40
C GLU A 112 -9.33 0.92 -11.37
N ARG A 113 -10.04 -0.14 -10.97
CA ARG A 113 -11.11 -0.73 -11.81
C ARG A 113 -12.23 0.26 -12.08
N MET A 114 -12.74 0.93 -11.05
CA MET A 114 -13.77 1.97 -11.19
C MET A 114 -13.33 3.11 -12.13
N ARG A 115 -12.03 3.44 -12.15
CA ARG A 115 -11.47 4.42 -13.08
C ARG A 115 -11.57 3.96 -14.53
N GLU A 116 -11.21 2.72 -14.78
CA GLU A 116 -11.24 2.13 -16.12
C GLU A 116 -12.67 2.03 -16.63
N ASP A 117 -13.59 1.56 -15.81
CA ASP A 117 -15.00 1.46 -16.14
C ASP A 117 -15.59 2.85 -16.47
N ALA A 118 -15.36 3.85 -15.61
CA ALA A 118 -15.83 5.21 -15.85
C ALA A 118 -15.24 5.84 -17.14
N ARG A 119 -14.00 5.47 -17.50
CA ARG A 119 -13.38 5.90 -18.76
C ARG A 119 -14.04 5.23 -19.97
N ARG A 120 -14.31 3.93 -19.90
CA ARG A 120 -15.01 3.19 -20.95
C ARG A 120 -16.41 3.76 -21.17
N ASP A 121 -17.14 4.01 -20.09
CA ASP A 121 -18.49 4.58 -20.15
C ASP A 121 -18.47 5.98 -20.77
N HIS A 122 -17.52 6.82 -20.39
CA HIS A 122 -17.39 8.15 -20.97
C HIS A 122 -17.08 8.11 -22.47
N LEU A 123 -16.19 7.22 -22.89
CA LEU A 123 -15.86 7.03 -24.31
C LEU A 123 -17.09 6.55 -25.09
N MET A 124 -17.82 5.57 -24.56
CA MET A 124 -19.06 5.07 -25.16
C MET A 124 -20.13 6.16 -25.27
N GLN A 125 -20.25 7.03 -24.28
CA GLN A 125 -21.16 8.17 -24.33
C GLN A 125 -20.73 9.19 -25.39
N GLN A 126 -19.44 9.49 -25.51
CA GLN A 126 -18.95 10.39 -26.57
C GLN A 126 -19.23 9.83 -27.95
N LEU A 127 -18.92 8.55 -28.20
CA LEU A 127 -19.21 7.89 -29.48
C LEU A 127 -20.70 7.92 -29.82
N ARG A 128 -21.58 7.68 -28.83
CA ARG A 128 -23.03 7.77 -29.04
C ARG A 128 -23.51 9.18 -29.37
N LEU A 129 -22.90 10.21 -28.79
CA LEU A 129 -23.22 11.61 -29.10
C LEU A 129 -22.73 11.99 -30.50
N GLU A 130 -21.50 11.63 -30.84
CA GLU A 130 -20.93 11.86 -32.18
C GLU A 130 -21.75 11.17 -33.27
N GLN A 131 -22.19 9.93 -33.04
CA GLN A 131 -23.04 9.21 -33.98
C GLN A 131 -24.40 9.90 -34.17
N LYS A 132 -25.04 10.36 -33.08
CA LYS A 132 -26.29 11.12 -33.18
C LYS A 132 -26.13 12.42 -33.96
N GLU A 133 -25.05 13.16 -33.72
CA GLU A 133 -24.75 14.40 -34.46
C GLU A 133 -24.56 14.14 -35.96
N LEU A 134 -23.88 13.03 -36.32
CA LEU A 134 -23.71 12.62 -37.71
C LEU A 134 -25.04 12.22 -38.37
N ASP A 135 -25.87 11.44 -37.68
CA ASP A 135 -27.17 11.02 -38.17
C ASP A 135 -28.11 12.22 -38.37
N GLU A 136 -28.19 13.12 -37.39
CA GLU A 136 -28.95 14.38 -37.49
C GLU A 136 -28.47 15.24 -38.66
N GLY A 137 -27.15 15.40 -38.82
CA GLY A 137 -26.56 16.10 -39.96
C GLY A 137 -26.93 15.47 -41.31
N SER A 138 -26.89 14.14 -41.40
CA SER A 138 -27.29 13.39 -42.59
C SER A 138 -28.78 13.57 -42.92
N HIS A 139 -29.65 13.54 -41.90
CA HIS A 139 -31.08 13.81 -42.06
C HIS A 139 -31.34 15.24 -42.57
N ILE A 140 -30.65 16.24 -42.01
CA ILE A 140 -30.78 17.65 -42.46
C ILE A 140 -30.33 17.80 -43.92
N LEU A 141 -29.19 17.20 -44.29
CA LEU A 141 -28.68 17.25 -45.66
C LEU A 141 -29.63 16.56 -46.65
N SER A 142 -30.16 15.40 -46.28
CA SER A 142 -31.12 14.65 -47.08
C SER A 142 -32.43 15.42 -47.27
N ALA A 143 -32.96 16.03 -46.20
CA ALA A 143 -34.15 16.87 -46.26
C ALA A 143 -33.95 18.09 -47.15
N ARG A 144 -32.78 18.75 -47.07
CA ARG A 144 -32.42 19.87 -47.95
C ARG A 144 -32.34 19.46 -49.42
N LYS A 145 -31.78 18.28 -49.71
CA LYS A 145 -31.69 17.75 -51.07
C LYS A 145 -33.08 17.44 -51.65
N LEU A 146 -33.94 16.76 -50.88
CA LEU A 146 -35.32 16.49 -51.28
C LEU A 146 -36.12 17.77 -51.54
N HIS A 147 -35.93 18.80 -50.72
CA HIS A 147 -36.59 20.09 -50.95
C HIS A 147 -36.08 20.80 -52.21
N ARG A 148 -34.78 20.69 -52.53
CA ARG A 148 -34.20 21.22 -53.78
C ARG A 148 -34.70 20.46 -55.02
N ASP A 149 -34.74 19.13 -54.95
CA ASP A 149 -35.14 18.28 -56.08
C ASP A 149 -36.68 18.34 -56.31
N GLY A 150 -37.48 18.53 -55.26
CA GLY A 150 -38.93 18.72 -55.35
C GLY A 150 -39.39 20.06 -55.95
N ILE A 151 -38.51 21.06 -56.05
CA ILE A 151 -38.78 22.33 -56.76
C ILE A 151 -38.58 22.17 -58.29
N SER A 152 -37.94 21.07 -58.75
CA SER A 152 -37.64 20.82 -60.16
C SER A 152 -38.74 20.07 -60.93
N THR A 153 -39.84 19.67 -60.29
CA THR A 153 -40.97 18.99 -60.94
C THR A 153 -42.25 19.83 -60.84
N GLY A 154 -42.18 21.10 -61.28
CA GLY A 154 -43.36 21.83 -61.71
C GLY A 154 -43.67 21.43 -63.16
N PRO A 155 -44.92 21.08 -63.52
CA PRO A 155 -45.25 20.66 -64.87
C PRO A 155 -45.03 21.84 -65.83
N THR A 156 -44.09 21.68 -66.76
CA THR A 156 -44.13 22.41 -68.04
C THR A 156 -45.40 21.97 -68.75
N GLY A 157 -46.45 22.79 -68.62
CA GLY A 157 -47.62 22.72 -69.48
C GLY A 157 -47.28 23.34 -70.82
N ASP A 158 -47.52 22.57 -71.87
CA ASP A 158 -47.91 23.02 -73.22
C ASP A 158 -48.95 22.00 -73.73
#